data_AF-A0A2S5KDP5-F1
#
_entry.id   AF-A0A2S5KDP5-F1
#
_cell.length_a   1.000
_cell.length_b   1.000
_cell.length_c   1.000
_cell.angle_alpha   90.00
_cell.angle_beta   90.00
_cell.angle_gamma   90.00
#
_symmetry.space_group_name_H-M   'P 1'
#
loop_
_entity.id
_entity.type
_entity.pdbx_description
1 polymer ?
#
loop_
_entity_poly.entity_id
_entity_poly.type
_entity_poly.pdbx_seq_one_letter_code
_entity_poly.pdbx_strand_id
1 'polypeptide(L)'
;MQNSQITVLLNDNSLNRENSKMFMNYVGKVSSIPGFILPEPYRLVSSVICNEFRIISSDPDPETLFLIRLFDLPSDHILNLSNYSSLNKKLTQCLVWSSLVPGQPDAFQFLATKFFDYFLNQYNIGITPGPMTLASAHFWEGRLTSAFMNPKMNVIKSDGQEIFVIPNWDAFQEDWSEMILKSSENIQDQTVIVISKENEVKT
;
A
#
# COMPACT_ATOMS: atom_id res chain seq x y z
N MET A 1 13.20 -11.12 0.95
CA MET A 1 12.49 -12.02 0.00
C MET A 1 11.95 -11.17 -1.12
N GLN A 2 12.24 -11.56 -2.37
CA GLN A 2 11.99 -10.77 -3.57
C GLN A 2 10.49 -10.62 -3.82
N ASN A 3 10.01 -9.38 -4.03
CA ASN A 3 8.59 -9.06 -4.30
C ASN A 3 8.00 -9.86 -5.48
N SER A 4 8.84 -10.30 -6.42
CA SER A 4 8.48 -11.18 -7.53
C SER A 4 7.99 -12.57 -7.09
N GLN A 5 8.44 -13.07 -5.94
CA GLN A 5 8.05 -14.40 -5.44
C GLN A 5 6.60 -14.42 -4.94
N ILE A 6 6.10 -13.31 -4.39
CA ILE A 6 4.72 -13.24 -3.86
C ILE A 6 3.71 -13.27 -5.01
N THR A 7 3.95 -12.52 -6.09
CA THR A 7 3.06 -12.56 -7.27
C THR A 7 3.01 -13.95 -7.89
N VAL A 8 4.15 -14.65 -7.97
CA VAL A 8 4.18 -16.05 -8.43
C VAL A 8 3.39 -16.96 -7.49
N LEU A 9 3.58 -16.80 -6.18
CA LEU A 9 2.84 -17.55 -5.14
C LEU A 9 1.33 -17.36 -5.24
N LEU A 10 0.86 -16.15 -5.52
CA LEU A 10 -0.57 -15.85 -5.64
C LEU A 10 -1.19 -16.37 -6.95
N ASN A 11 -0.39 -16.51 -8.01
CA ASN A 11 -0.88 -16.93 -9.33
C ASN A 11 -0.74 -18.44 -9.59
N ASP A 12 0.06 -19.15 -8.80
CA ASP A 12 0.06 -20.61 -8.80
C ASP A 12 -1.05 -21.10 -7.86
N ASN A 13 -2.08 -21.73 -8.41
CA ASN A 13 -3.25 -22.18 -7.65
C ASN A 13 -2.89 -23.13 -6.49
N SER A 14 -1.93 -24.05 -6.71
CA SER A 14 -1.54 -25.03 -5.68
C SER A 14 -0.80 -24.33 -4.55
N LEU A 15 0.18 -23.49 -4.89
CA LEU A 15 0.97 -22.77 -3.89
C LEU A 15 0.14 -21.72 -3.15
N ASN A 16 -0.79 -21.04 -3.84
CA ASN A 16 -1.70 -20.09 -3.23
C ASN A 16 -2.57 -20.77 -2.18
N ARG A 17 -3.20 -21.90 -2.53
CA ARG A 17 -4.04 -22.69 -1.61
C ARG A 17 -3.26 -23.17 -0.39
N GLU A 18 -2.08 -23.75 -0.61
CA GLU A 18 -1.22 -24.20 0.47
C GLU A 18 -0.82 -23.04 1.40
N ASN A 19 -0.37 -21.92 0.83
CA ASN A 19 0.04 -20.75 1.59
C ASN A 19 -1.13 -20.13 2.37
N SER A 20 -2.31 -20.08 1.76
CA SER A 20 -3.52 -19.56 2.37
C SER A 20 -3.96 -20.42 3.55
N LYS A 21 -3.93 -21.75 3.41
CA LYS A 21 -4.17 -22.69 4.52
C LYS A 21 -3.17 -22.51 5.65
N MET A 22 -1.87 -22.45 5.33
CA MET A 22 -0.83 -22.23 6.35
C MET A 22 -1.03 -20.90 7.07
N PHE A 23 -1.27 -19.81 6.33
CA PHE A 23 -1.54 -18.50 6.92
C PHE A 23 -2.72 -18.57 7.89
N MET A 24 -3.86 -19.13 7.47
CA MET A 24 -5.06 -19.27 8.31
C MET A 24 -4.82 -20.12 9.57
N ASN A 25 -4.06 -21.21 9.46
CA ASN A 25 -3.86 -22.14 10.57
C ASN A 25 -2.91 -21.59 11.64
N TYR A 26 -1.89 -20.82 11.23
CA TYR A 26 -0.81 -20.42 12.14
C TYR A 26 -0.92 -18.98 12.64
N VAL A 27 -1.37 -18.05 11.79
CA VAL A 27 -1.25 -16.60 12.07
C VAL A 27 -2.49 -15.79 11.70
N GLY A 28 -3.41 -16.35 10.91
CA GLY A 28 -4.55 -15.66 10.36
C GLY A 28 -5.72 -15.58 11.36
N LYS A 29 -6.27 -14.38 11.51
CA LYS A 29 -7.48 -14.11 12.27
C LYS A 29 -8.45 -13.30 11.44
N VAL A 30 -9.73 -13.71 11.41
CA VAL A 30 -10.79 -12.95 10.74
C VAL A 30 -10.83 -11.52 11.32
N SER A 31 -10.87 -10.54 10.43
CA SER A 31 -10.86 -9.13 10.80
C SER A 31 -11.86 -8.34 9.96
N SER A 32 -12.11 -7.10 10.37
CA SER A 32 -13.01 -6.18 9.70
C SER A 32 -12.40 -4.79 9.68
N ILE A 33 -12.73 -4.04 8.63
CA ILE A 33 -12.39 -2.62 8.50
C ILE A 33 -13.70 -1.85 8.43
N PRO A 34 -13.89 -0.78 9.23
CA PRO A 34 -15.10 0.04 9.16
C PRO A 34 -15.37 0.55 7.73
N GLY A 35 -16.61 0.36 7.26
CA GLY A 35 -17.01 0.75 5.90
C GLY A 35 -16.51 -0.18 4.79
N PHE A 36 -15.88 -1.30 5.14
CA PHE A 36 -15.41 -2.31 4.20
C PHE A 36 -16.24 -3.58 4.33
N ILE A 37 -17.09 -3.82 3.33
CA ILE A 37 -17.96 -4.99 3.26
C ILE A 37 -17.50 -5.82 2.07
N LEU A 38 -17.12 -7.07 2.33
CA LEU A 38 -16.81 -8.04 1.29
C LEU A 38 -18.06 -8.87 0.99
N PRO A 39 -18.38 -9.12 -0.28
CA PRO A 39 -19.42 -10.08 -0.63
C PRO A 39 -18.94 -11.50 -0.29
N GLU A 40 -19.88 -12.36 0.09
CA GLU A 40 -19.64 -13.80 0.10
C GLU A 40 -19.22 -14.27 -1.31
N PRO A 41 -18.31 -15.25 -1.44
CA PRO A 41 -17.74 -16.07 -0.38
C PRO A 41 -16.41 -15.53 0.19
N TYR A 42 -16.16 -14.22 0.22
CA TYR A 42 -14.85 -13.68 0.62
C TYR A 42 -14.83 -13.09 2.03
N ARG A 43 -13.69 -13.23 2.72
CA ARG A 43 -13.48 -12.65 4.05
C ARG A 43 -12.14 -11.94 4.16
N LEU A 44 -12.10 -10.94 5.04
CA LEU A 44 -10.87 -10.25 5.42
C LEU A 44 -10.23 -10.98 6.61
N VAL A 45 -8.94 -11.24 6.50
CA VAL A 45 -8.13 -11.90 7.52
C VAL A 45 -6.88 -11.07 7.74
N SER A 46 -6.51 -10.80 8.99
CA SER A 46 -5.25 -10.17 9.35
C SER A 46 -4.32 -11.15 10.05
N SER A 47 -3.02 -10.94 9.90
CA SER A 47 -2.02 -11.63 10.70
C SER A 47 -2.03 -11.13 12.15
N VAL A 48 -1.83 -12.03 13.12
CA VAL A 48 -1.68 -11.68 14.53
C VAL A 48 -0.25 -11.33 14.93
N ILE A 49 0.73 -11.59 14.05
CA ILE A 49 2.16 -11.41 14.32
C ILE A 49 2.80 -10.26 13.52
N CYS A 50 2.13 -9.78 12.48
CA CYS A 50 2.64 -8.70 11.62
C CYS A 50 1.48 -7.91 11.01
N ASN A 51 1.80 -6.74 10.43
CA ASN A 51 0.80 -5.90 9.76
C ASN A 51 0.52 -6.40 8.34
N GLU A 52 -0.08 -7.58 8.25
CA GLU A 52 -0.47 -8.21 7.00
C GLU A 52 -1.97 -8.46 6.97
N PHE A 53 -2.60 -8.15 5.85
CA PHE A 53 -4.03 -8.30 5.60
C PHE A 53 -4.24 -9.07 4.31
N ARG A 54 -5.19 -10.01 4.31
CA ARG A 54 -5.53 -10.85 3.16
C ARG A 54 -7.03 -10.89 2.95
N ILE A 55 -7.43 -10.86 1.69
CA ILE A 55 -8.78 -11.28 1.28
C ILE A 55 -8.67 -12.73 0.85
N ILE A 56 -9.41 -13.61 1.53
CA ILE A 56 -9.33 -15.05 1.36
C ILE A 56 -10.72 -15.59 1.03
N SER A 57 -10.81 -16.55 0.10
CA SER A 57 -12.06 -17.25 -0.19
C SER A 57 -12.50 -18.12 1.00
N SER A 58 -13.80 -18.32 1.13
CA SER A 58 -14.39 -19.08 2.24
C SER A 58 -14.59 -20.55 1.96
N ASP A 59 -14.08 -21.03 0.82
CA ASP A 59 -14.09 -22.43 0.44
C ASP A 59 -13.23 -23.29 1.39
N PRO A 60 -13.49 -24.62 1.47
CA PRO A 60 -12.66 -25.56 2.22
C PRO A 60 -11.19 -25.58 1.77
N ASP A 61 -10.94 -25.14 0.54
CA ASP A 61 -9.62 -24.97 -0.04
C ASP A 61 -9.38 -23.47 -0.35
N PRO A 62 -9.07 -22.67 0.69
CA PRO A 62 -9.09 -21.22 0.57
C PRO A 62 -7.94 -20.70 -0.30
N GLU A 63 -8.21 -19.64 -1.05
CA GLU A 63 -7.23 -18.92 -1.87
C GLU A 63 -7.14 -17.47 -1.41
N THR A 64 -5.92 -16.93 -1.38
CA THR A 64 -5.65 -15.51 -1.16
C THR A 64 -5.82 -14.79 -2.48
N LEU A 65 -6.82 -13.92 -2.57
CA LEU A 65 -7.08 -13.12 -3.77
C LEU A 65 -6.30 -11.80 -3.75
N PHE A 66 -6.08 -11.28 -2.55
CA PHE A 66 -5.48 -9.98 -2.34
C PHE A 66 -4.70 -9.96 -1.03
N LEU A 67 -3.55 -9.32 -1.05
CA LEU A 67 -2.61 -9.26 0.07
C LEU A 67 -2.12 -7.82 0.21
N ILE A 68 -2.18 -7.29 1.43
CA ILE A 68 -1.52 -6.04 1.81
C ILE A 68 -0.55 -6.35 2.94
N ARG A 69 0.64 -5.74 2.87
CA ARG A 69 1.56 -5.72 3.99
C ARG A 69 2.02 -4.29 4.25
N LEU A 70 1.95 -3.91 5.52
CA LEU A 70 2.43 -2.61 6.00
C LEU A 70 3.77 -2.78 6.68
N PHE A 71 4.68 -1.86 6.41
CA PHE A 71 5.98 -1.81 7.03
C PHE A 71 6.23 -0.42 7.58
N ASP A 72 6.75 -0.36 8.79
CA ASP A 72 7.17 0.91 9.35
C ASP A 72 8.41 1.38 8.59
N LEU A 73 8.34 2.59 8.04
CA LEU A 73 9.54 3.25 7.54
C LEU A 73 10.22 3.91 8.74
N PRO A 74 11.52 3.64 8.98
CA PRO A 74 12.24 4.28 10.06
C PRO A 74 12.12 5.82 9.93
N SER A 75 11.81 6.50 11.03
CA SER A 75 11.54 7.95 11.03
C SER A 75 12.75 8.80 10.64
N ASP A 76 13.96 8.23 10.69
CA ASP A 76 15.21 8.78 10.18
C ASP A 76 15.30 8.78 8.65
N HIS A 77 14.47 8.02 7.92
CA HIS A 77 14.40 8.11 6.45
C HIS A 77 13.89 9.46 5.95
N ILE A 78 13.23 10.24 6.81
CA ILE A 78 12.78 11.59 6.48
C ILE A 78 13.21 12.51 7.62
N LEU A 79 14.37 13.15 7.45
CA LEU A 79 14.86 14.19 8.36
C LEU A 79 13.76 15.24 8.58
N ASN A 80 13.56 15.64 9.84
CA ASN A 80 12.64 16.72 10.22
C ASN A 80 11.14 16.46 9.98
N LEU A 81 10.70 15.20 9.88
CA LEU A 81 9.29 14.78 9.88
C LEU A 81 8.43 15.52 10.92
N SER A 82 8.97 15.75 12.11
CA SER A 82 8.28 16.42 13.23
C SER A 82 7.96 17.91 12.97
N ASN A 83 8.62 18.55 12.00
CA ASN A 83 8.43 19.97 11.72
C ASN A 83 7.21 20.23 10.81
N TYR A 84 6.63 19.18 10.24
CA TYR A 84 5.38 19.25 9.47
C TYR A 84 4.21 18.75 10.31
N SER A 85 3.28 19.66 10.66
CA SER A 85 2.10 19.35 11.48
C SER A 85 1.19 18.28 10.86
N SER A 86 1.15 18.20 9.53
CA SER A 86 0.41 17.19 8.77
C SER A 86 1.02 15.78 8.87
N LEU A 87 2.28 15.66 9.32
CA LEU A 87 3.01 14.40 9.44
C LEU A 87 3.10 13.88 10.88
N ASN A 88 2.10 14.16 11.70
CA ASN A 88 2.07 13.72 13.11
C ASN A 88 1.78 12.21 13.30
N LYS A 89 1.47 11.48 12.22
CA LYS A 89 1.25 10.03 12.24
C LYS A 89 2.54 9.29 11.96
N LYS A 90 2.56 8.00 12.31
CA LYS A 90 3.67 7.11 11.97
C LYS A 90 3.80 6.98 10.45
N LEU A 91 5.04 6.99 9.95
CA LEU A 91 5.35 6.76 8.55
C LEU A 91 5.36 5.26 8.24
N THR A 92 4.58 4.85 7.25
CA THR A 92 4.36 3.45 6.91
C THR A 92 4.36 3.27 5.41
N GLN A 93 5.09 2.28 4.91
CA GLN A 93 4.97 1.83 3.53
C GLN A 93 3.88 0.77 3.41
N CYS A 94 3.05 0.89 2.38
CA CYS A 94 2.02 -0.09 2.04
C CYS A 94 2.47 -0.85 0.79
N LEU A 95 2.54 -2.18 0.86
CA LEU A 95 2.76 -3.04 -0.31
C LEU A 95 1.50 -3.85 -0.58
N VAL A 96 1.15 -3.95 -1.86
CA VAL A 96 -0.11 -4.53 -2.33
C VAL A 96 0.18 -5.57 -3.41
N TRP A 97 -0.44 -6.74 -3.28
CA TRP A 97 -0.40 -7.82 -4.27
C TRP A 97 -1.79 -8.38 -4.51
N SER A 98 -2.04 -8.85 -5.73
CA SER A 98 -3.29 -9.50 -6.12
C SER A 98 -3.01 -10.72 -6.98
N SER A 99 -3.82 -11.78 -6.81
CA SER A 99 -3.85 -12.90 -7.75
C SER A 99 -4.56 -12.52 -9.05
N LEU A 100 -4.15 -13.09 -10.16
CA LEU A 100 -4.81 -12.98 -11.47
C LEU A 100 -6.06 -13.87 -11.51
N VAL A 101 -7.07 -13.60 -10.69
CA VAL A 101 -8.35 -14.32 -10.78
C VAL A 101 -9.13 -13.79 -12.00
N PRO A 102 -9.53 -14.66 -12.95
CA PRO A 102 -10.28 -14.23 -14.13
C PRO A 102 -11.61 -13.57 -13.73
N GLY A 103 -11.90 -12.40 -14.31
CA GLY A 103 -13.24 -11.80 -14.30
C GLY A 103 -13.55 -10.73 -13.24
N GLN A 104 -12.60 -10.31 -12.38
CA GLN A 104 -12.86 -9.25 -11.39
C GLN A 104 -11.75 -8.18 -11.20
N PRO A 105 -11.05 -7.69 -12.25
CA PRO A 105 -9.99 -6.68 -12.08
C PRO A 105 -10.47 -5.40 -11.36
N ASP A 106 -11.67 -4.92 -11.66
CA ASP A 106 -12.21 -3.67 -11.10
C ASP A 106 -12.52 -3.77 -9.60
N ALA A 107 -12.95 -4.94 -9.14
CA ALA A 107 -13.20 -5.18 -7.72
C ALA A 107 -11.91 -4.99 -6.92
N PHE A 108 -10.78 -5.47 -7.42
CA PHE A 108 -9.50 -5.38 -6.71
C PHE A 108 -8.97 -3.96 -6.63
N GLN A 109 -9.11 -3.16 -7.69
CA GLN A 109 -8.70 -1.75 -7.66
C GLN A 109 -9.54 -0.95 -6.64
N PHE A 110 -10.84 -1.26 -6.55
CA PHE A 110 -11.72 -0.68 -5.53
C PHE A 110 -11.31 -1.10 -4.11
N LEU A 111 -10.98 -2.38 -3.90
CA LEU A 111 -10.54 -2.89 -2.59
C LEU A 111 -9.24 -2.22 -2.15
N ALA A 112 -8.23 -2.19 -3.02
CA ALA A 112 -6.95 -1.54 -2.73
C ALA A 112 -7.11 -0.05 -2.39
N THR A 113 -8.01 0.64 -3.09
CA THR A 113 -8.40 2.03 -2.78
C THR A 113 -8.96 2.17 -1.37
N LYS A 114 -9.93 1.33 -1.00
CA LYS A 114 -10.57 1.40 0.34
C LYS A 114 -9.61 1.08 1.48
N PHE A 115 -8.73 0.10 1.30
CA PHE A 115 -7.68 -0.18 2.26
C PHE A 115 -6.72 0.99 2.40
N PHE A 116 -6.28 1.56 1.28
CA PHE A 116 -5.41 2.73 1.30
C PHE A 116 -6.05 3.90 2.06
N ASP A 117 -7.31 4.22 1.77
CA ASP A 117 -8.03 5.30 2.46
C ASP A 117 -8.14 5.04 3.96
N TYR A 118 -8.40 3.79 4.37
CA TYR A 118 -8.46 3.40 5.77
C TYR A 118 -7.10 3.61 6.46
N PHE A 119 -6.02 3.12 5.86
CA PHE A 119 -4.68 3.25 6.44
C PHE A 119 -4.16 4.69 6.42
N LEU A 120 -4.51 5.50 5.42
CA LEU A 120 -4.15 6.91 5.38
C LEU A 120 -4.80 7.74 6.50
N ASN A 121 -5.94 7.28 7.05
CA ASN A 121 -6.50 7.87 8.26
C ASN A 121 -5.63 7.60 9.50
N GLN A 122 -4.85 6.52 9.51
CA GLN A 122 -4.07 6.04 10.67
C GLN A 122 -2.58 6.35 10.56
N TYR A 123 -2.05 6.41 9.34
CA TYR A 123 -0.62 6.50 9.03
C TYR A 123 -0.37 7.57 7.98
N ASN A 124 0.88 8.04 7.94
CA ASN A 124 1.43 8.69 6.74
C ASN A 124 1.92 7.57 5.82
N ILE A 125 1.52 7.58 4.55
CA ILE A 125 1.89 6.53 3.61
C ILE A 125 3.10 6.96 2.79
N GLY A 126 4.22 6.27 3.01
CA GLY A 126 5.46 6.46 2.25
C GLY A 126 5.53 5.55 1.02
N ILE A 127 6.04 6.10 -0.07
CA ILE A 127 6.30 5.42 -1.33
C ILE A 127 7.80 5.56 -1.60
N THR A 128 8.49 4.45 -1.81
CA THR A 128 9.92 4.40 -2.09
C THR A 128 10.18 3.85 -3.50
N PRO A 129 11.29 4.22 -4.16
CA PRO A 129 11.69 3.71 -5.48
C PRO A 129 12.12 2.24 -5.49
N GLY A 130 11.80 1.46 -4.44
CA GLY A 130 12.06 0.01 -4.43
C GLY A 130 11.37 -0.70 -5.61
N PRO A 131 11.67 -2.01 -5.84
CA PRO A 131 11.24 -2.72 -7.05
C PRO A 131 9.72 -2.62 -7.27
N MET A 132 9.33 -1.81 -8.24
CA MET A 132 7.96 -1.50 -8.60
C MET A 132 7.63 -2.08 -9.97
N THR A 133 6.52 -2.82 -10.06
CA THR A 133 5.98 -3.24 -11.35
C THR A 133 5.23 -2.09 -12.00
N LEU A 134 5.01 -2.13 -13.32
CA LEU A 134 4.19 -1.11 -14.01
C LEU A 134 2.77 -1.01 -13.40
N ALA A 135 2.18 -2.13 -13.01
CA ALA A 135 0.89 -2.16 -12.32
C ALA A 135 0.94 -1.44 -10.96
N SER A 136 2.02 -1.63 -10.21
CA SER A 136 2.26 -0.92 -8.95
C SER A 136 2.45 0.59 -9.18
N ALA A 137 3.14 0.98 -10.25
CA ALA A 137 3.29 2.39 -10.63
C ALA A 137 1.93 3.04 -10.93
N HIS A 138 1.12 2.41 -11.78
CA HIS A 138 -0.23 2.91 -12.10
C HIS A 138 -1.14 2.98 -10.86
N PHE A 139 -1.02 2.01 -9.94
CA PHE A 139 -1.74 2.05 -8.68
C PHE A 139 -1.38 3.32 -7.88
N TRP A 140 -0.09 3.60 -7.71
CA TRP A 140 0.39 4.75 -6.97
C TRP A 140 0.04 6.07 -7.64
N GLU A 141 0.18 6.16 -8.96
CA GLU A 141 -0.24 7.31 -9.76
C GLU A 141 -1.70 7.67 -9.51
N GLY A 142 -2.60 6.68 -9.47
CA GLY A 142 -4.00 6.90 -9.12
C GLY A 142 -4.19 7.41 -7.69
N ARG A 143 -3.39 6.94 -6.72
CA ARG A 143 -3.45 7.41 -5.32
C ARG A 143 -2.92 8.83 -5.17
N LEU A 144 -1.79 9.14 -5.81
CA LEU A 144 -1.16 10.44 -5.81
C LEU A 144 -2.05 11.48 -6.49
N THR A 145 -2.60 11.18 -7.67
CA THR A 145 -3.56 12.05 -8.37
C THR A 145 -4.77 12.34 -7.48
N SER A 146 -5.33 11.32 -6.83
CA SER A 146 -6.45 11.49 -5.88
C SER A 146 -6.07 12.35 -4.67
N ALA A 147 -4.83 12.22 -4.18
CA ALA A 147 -4.33 13.01 -3.06
C ALA A 147 -4.12 14.48 -3.45
N PHE A 148 -3.53 14.77 -4.61
CA PHE A 148 -3.39 16.14 -5.12
C PHE A 148 -4.73 16.84 -5.35
N MET A 149 -5.77 16.09 -5.71
CA MET A 149 -7.14 16.63 -5.88
C MET A 149 -7.87 16.86 -4.54
N ASN A 150 -7.36 16.36 -3.42
CA ASN A 150 -8.04 16.43 -2.13
C ASN A 150 -7.39 17.50 -1.23
N PRO A 151 -8.08 18.60 -0.91
CA PRO A 151 -7.51 19.69 -0.11
C PRO A 151 -7.19 19.29 1.34
N LYS A 152 -7.67 18.14 1.83
CA LYS A 152 -7.33 17.60 3.16
C LYS A 152 -6.09 16.70 3.15
N MET A 153 -5.47 16.50 1.98
CA MET A 153 -4.29 15.66 1.81
C MET A 153 -3.09 16.52 1.42
N ASN A 154 -1.92 16.09 1.87
CA ASN A 154 -0.65 16.70 1.53
C ASN A 154 0.25 15.63 0.89
N VAL A 155 0.88 15.99 -0.22
CA VAL A 155 1.90 15.17 -0.89
C VAL A 155 3.22 15.91 -0.78
N ILE A 156 4.21 15.23 -0.21
CA ILE A 156 5.57 15.76 -0.05
C ILE A 156 6.57 14.76 -0.59
N LYS A 157 7.73 15.26 -0.99
CA LYS A 157 8.91 14.49 -1.35
C LYS A 157 10.00 14.76 -0.31
N SER A 158 10.73 13.73 0.08
CA SER A 158 12.01 13.89 0.73
C SER A 158 13.06 13.12 -0.05
N ASP A 159 14.25 13.67 -0.23
CA ASP A 159 15.41 13.03 -0.86
C ASP A 159 16.39 12.44 0.18
N GLY A 160 15.96 12.39 1.45
CA GLY A 160 16.79 12.00 2.59
C GLY A 160 17.56 13.15 3.23
N GLN A 161 17.56 14.35 2.63
CA GLN A 161 18.18 15.56 3.19
C GLN A 161 17.16 16.67 3.45
N GLU A 162 16.33 16.96 2.45
CA GLU A 162 15.36 18.03 2.46
C GLU A 162 13.93 17.48 2.28
N ILE A 163 12.94 18.35 2.54
CA ILE A 163 11.53 18.08 2.31
C ILE A 163 10.99 19.14 1.34
N PHE A 164 10.34 18.66 0.28
CA PHE A 164 9.73 19.48 -0.75
C PHE A 164 8.21 19.25 -0.73
N VAL A 165 7.44 20.32 -0.58
CA VAL A 165 5.98 20.26 -0.77
C VAL A 165 5.71 20.29 -2.25
N ILE A 166 4.93 19.32 -2.72
CA ILE A 166 4.58 19.22 -4.12
C ILE A 166 3.19 19.83 -4.30
N PRO A 167 3.03 20.90 -5.10
CA PRO A 167 1.79 21.67 -5.12
C PRO A 167 0.66 20.96 -5.88
N ASN A 168 0.98 20.18 -6.91
CA ASN A 168 0.02 19.50 -7.76
C ASN A 168 0.69 18.37 -8.56
N TRP A 169 -0.13 17.59 -9.26
CA TRP A 169 0.32 16.48 -10.10
C TRP A 169 1.25 16.92 -11.21
N ASP A 170 0.94 18.01 -11.92
CA ASP A 170 1.74 18.49 -13.06
C ASP A 170 3.19 18.82 -12.65
N ALA A 171 3.36 19.46 -11.49
CA ALA A 171 4.68 19.73 -10.91
C ALA A 171 5.41 18.46 -10.45
N PHE A 172 4.69 17.35 -10.24
CA PHE A 172 5.23 16.08 -9.77
C PHE A 172 5.59 15.09 -10.88
N GLN A 173 5.07 15.28 -12.11
CA GLN A 173 5.17 14.26 -13.16
C GLN A 173 6.61 13.86 -13.50
N GLU A 174 7.54 14.81 -13.47
CA GLU A 174 8.96 14.55 -13.74
C GLU A 174 9.59 13.71 -12.63
N ASP A 175 9.40 14.11 -11.37
CA ASP A 175 9.84 13.36 -10.18
C ASP A 175 9.28 11.94 -10.16
N TRP A 176 8.00 11.79 -10.50
CA TRP A 176 7.34 10.48 -10.57
C TRP A 176 7.96 9.58 -11.63
N SER A 177 8.19 10.14 -12.83
CA SER A 177 8.81 9.42 -13.94
C SER A 177 10.23 8.98 -13.61
N GLU A 178 11.01 9.86 -12.97
CA GLU A 178 12.36 9.55 -12.50
C GLU A 178 12.34 8.42 -11.45
N MET A 179 11.38 8.46 -10.52
CA MET A 179 11.25 7.42 -9.49
C MET A 179 10.93 6.04 -10.09
N ILE A 180 10.06 5.99 -11.10
CA ILE A 180 9.76 4.75 -11.84
C ILE A 180 11.00 4.22 -12.57
N LEU A 181 11.75 5.11 -13.24
CA LEU A 181 12.98 4.75 -13.95
C LEU A 181 14.00 4.15 -12.98
N LYS A 182 14.27 4.83 -11.85
CA LYS A 182 15.18 4.36 -10.80
C LYS A 182 14.78 2.98 -10.25
N SER A 183 13.49 2.77 -10.02
CA SER A 183 12.94 1.46 -9.63
C SER A 183 13.23 0.38 -10.68
N SER A 184 13.05 0.69 -11.97
CA SER A 184 13.30 -0.26 -13.06
C SER A 184 14.78 -0.64 -13.21
N GLU A 185 15.68 0.28 -12.89
CA GLU A 185 17.13 0.09 -12.90
C GLU A 185 17.65 -0.46 -11.56
N ASN A 186 16.77 -0.69 -10.58
CA ASN A 186 17.10 -1.13 -9.23
C ASN A 186 18.16 -0.22 -8.56
N ILE A 187 18.06 1.08 -8.82
CA ILE A 187 18.91 2.11 -8.21
C ILE A 187 18.47 2.31 -6.76
N GLN A 188 19.43 2.22 -5.83
CA GLN A 188 19.18 2.59 -4.45
C GLN A 188 19.12 4.10 -4.33
N ASP A 189 17.97 4.60 -3.88
CA ASP A 189 17.72 6.02 -3.67
C ASP A 189 16.98 6.17 -2.33
N GLN A 190 17.32 7.22 -1.58
CA GLN A 190 16.68 7.53 -0.29
C GLN A 190 15.38 8.31 -0.44
N THR A 191 14.98 8.62 -1.68
CA THR A 191 13.77 9.37 -1.98
C THR A 191 12.54 8.66 -1.43
N VAL A 192 11.73 9.41 -0.69
CA VAL A 192 10.42 8.97 -0.20
C VAL A 192 9.38 10.01 -0.59
N ILE A 193 8.32 9.55 -1.25
CA ILE A 193 7.11 10.35 -1.45
C ILE A 193 6.15 10.01 -0.33
N VAL A 194 5.62 11.00 0.37
CA VAL A 194 4.69 10.80 1.47
C VAL A 194 3.34 11.39 1.13
N ILE A 195 2.31 10.56 1.22
CA ILE A 195 0.92 10.99 1.23
C ILE A 195 0.48 11.03 2.70
N SER A 196 0.01 12.20 3.13
CA SER A 196 -0.52 12.40 4.47
C SER A 196 -1.90 13.03 4.41
N LYS A 197 -2.70 12.78 5.44
CA LYS A 197 -4.03 13.37 5.59
C LYS A 197 -4.07 14.16 6.87
N GLU A 198 -4.47 15.43 6.76
CA GLU A 198 -4.63 16.29 7.92
C GLU A 198 -5.62 15.67 8.90
N ASN A 199 -5.29 15.73 10.19
CA ASN A 199 -6.22 15.29 11.20
C ASN A 199 -7.40 16.26 11.21
N GLU A 200 -8.61 15.72 11.16
CA GLU A 200 -9.78 16.52 11.52
C GLU A 200 -9.59 16.93 12.98
N VAL A 201 -9.37 18.23 13.20
CA VAL A 201 -9.40 18.81 14.54
C VAL A 201 -10.81 18.55 15.05
N LYS A 202 -10.96 17.57 15.94
CA LYS A 202 -12.20 17.38 16.69
C LYS A 202 -12.43 18.68 17.45
N THR A 203 -13.35 19.48 16.95
CA THR A 203 -13.83 20.70 17.60
C THR A 203 -14.85 20.34 18.68
#